data_AF-A0A925XHW6-F1
#
_entry.id   AF-A0A925XHW6-F1
#
_cell.length_a   1.000
_cell.length_b   1.000
_cell.length_c   1.000
_cell.angle_alpha   90.00
_cell.angle_beta   90.00
_cell.angle_gamma   90.00
#
_symmetry.space_group_name_H-M   'P 1'
#
loop_
_entity.id
_entity.type
_entity.pdbx_description
1 polymer ?
#
loop_
_entity_poly.entity_id
_entity_poly.type
_entity_poly.pdbx_seq_one_letter_code
_entity_poly.pdbx_strand_id
1 'polypeptide(L)'
;MKTSTHKVYEVGGHPTVKYRNTSLSIKTLVADAWMPGWSEEHSTIAAKDGNKKNCALENLVPTSNARGKPAGGQTKRMAQIYQCYKLTNDTLLVAAEFDTSVDAVIAACKFFAP
;
A
#
# COMPACT_ATOMS: atom_id res chain seq x y z
N MET A 1 -13.12 22.53 15.99
CA MET A 1 -12.46 21.50 15.18
C MET A 1 -11.17 22.10 14.61
N LYS A 2 -9.98 21.74 15.12
CA LYS A 2 -8.72 22.29 14.62
C LYS A 2 -8.39 21.61 13.29
N THR A 3 -8.51 22.32 12.18
CA THR A 3 -8.03 21.88 10.87
C THR A 3 -6.52 21.69 10.95
N SER A 4 -6.06 20.44 10.98
CA SER A 4 -4.64 20.13 10.88
C SER A 4 -4.21 20.51 9.46
N THR A 5 -3.52 21.64 9.31
CA THR A 5 -2.84 21.98 8.07
C THR A 5 -1.65 21.04 7.92
N HIS A 6 -1.86 19.93 7.21
CA HIS A 6 -0.79 19.02 6.82
C HIS A 6 0.14 19.76 5.85
N LYS A 7 1.37 20.03 6.28
CA LYS A 7 2.38 20.66 5.43
C LYS A 7 3.04 19.59 4.56
N VAL A 8 3.13 19.87 3.27
CA VAL A 8 4.00 19.14 2.34
C VAL A 8 5.43 19.65 2.55
N TYR A 9 6.39 18.74 2.63
CA TYR A 9 7.80 19.06 2.81
C TYR A 9 8.67 18.01 2.09
N GLU A 10 9.95 18.29 1.92
CA GLU A 10 10.87 17.41 1.18
C GLU A 10 11.71 16.56 2.13
N VAL A 11 11.81 15.25 1.86
CA VAL A 11 12.70 14.31 2.54
C VAL A 11 13.54 13.60 1.48
N GLY A 12 14.87 13.77 1.52
CA GLY A 12 15.76 13.13 0.53
C GLY A 12 15.46 13.53 -0.93
N GLY A 13 14.91 14.73 -1.14
CA GLY A 13 14.46 15.23 -2.44
C GLY A 13 13.08 14.73 -2.89
N HIS A 14 12.35 14.00 -2.04
CA HIS A 14 11.01 13.50 -2.33
C HIS A 14 9.93 14.32 -1.60
N PRO A 15 8.89 14.78 -2.32
CA PRO A 15 7.72 15.38 -1.70
C PRO A 15 7.03 14.40 -0.72
N THR A 16 6.78 14.86 0.50
CA THR A 16 6.31 14.05 1.62
C THR A 16 5.27 14.84 2.43
N VAL A 17 4.22 14.16 2.90
CA VAL A 17 3.20 14.75 3.77
C VAL A 17 3.47 14.34 5.21
N LYS A 18 3.47 15.32 6.13
CA LYS A 18 3.62 15.05 7.57
C LYS A 18 2.26 14.79 8.21
N TYR A 19 2.15 13.63 8.84
CA TYR A 19 1.10 13.30 9.79
C TYR A 19 1.67 13.31 11.22
N ARG A 20 0.79 13.30 12.23
CA ARG A 20 1.16 13.42 13.65
C ARG A 20 2.28 12.47 14.07
N ASN A 21 2.20 11.21 13.65
CA ASN A 21 3.14 10.15 14.04
C ASN A 21 3.86 9.48 12.86
N THR A 22 3.61 9.94 11.63
CA THR A 22 4.18 9.32 10.43
C THR A 22 4.38 10.34 9.31
N SER A 23 5.11 9.91 8.29
CA SER A 23 5.41 10.70 7.10
C SER A 23 5.17 9.80 5.89
N LEU A 24 4.34 10.24 4.96
CA LEU A 24 4.01 9.46 3.77
C LEU A 24 4.55 10.16 2.53
N SER A 25 5.28 9.42 1.69
CA SER A 25 5.80 9.96 0.43
C SER A 25 4.67 10.14 -0.57
N ILE A 26 4.62 11.28 -1.25
CA ILE A 26 3.53 11.60 -2.19
C ILE A 26 3.50 10.60 -3.34
N LYS A 27 4.66 10.19 -3.90
CA LYS A 27 4.70 9.19 -4.98
C LYS A 27 4.06 7.85 -4.57
N THR A 28 4.22 7.44 -3.31
CA THR A 28 3.63 6.21 -2.78
C THR A 28 2.12 6.36 -2.62
N LEU A 29 1.67 7.51 -2.11
CA LEU A 29 0.24 7.82 -2.02
C LEU A 29 -0.44 7.81 -3.40
N VAL A 30 0.25 8.34 -4.42
CA VAL A 30 -0.24 8.32 -5.81
C VAL A 30 -0.34 6.89 -6.33
N ALA A 31 0.71 6.08 -6.16
CA ALA A 31 0.66 4.69 -6.62
C ALA A 31 -0.39 3.85 -5.87
N ASP A 32 -0.54 4.03 -4.55
CA ASP A 32 -1.56 3.32 -3.77
C ASP A 32 -2.98 3.63 -4.24
N ALA A 33 -3.24 4.85 -4.71
CA ALA A 33 -4.56 5.28 -5.17
C ALA A 33 -4.84 4.93 -6.65
N TRP A 34 -3.83 4.87 -7.51
CA TRP A 34 -4.02 4.79 -8.97
C TRP A 34 -3.24 3.68 -9.67
N MET A 35 -2.48 2.84 -8.96
CA MET A 35 -1.70 1.74 -9.54
C MET A 35 -2.00 0.42 -8.79
N PRO A 36 -3.13 -0.25 -9.06
CA PRO A 36 -3.50 -1.48 -8.38
C PRO A 36 -2.39 -2.54 -8.45
N GLY A 37 -2.11 -3.21 -7.34
CA GLY A 37 -1.12 -4.29 -7.28
C GLY A 37 0.35 -3.87 -7.40
N TRP A 38 0.67 -2.58 -7.52
CA TRP A 38 2.05 -2.12 -7.75
C TRP A 38 3.02 -2.61 -6.67
N SER A 39 2.56 -2.73 -5.42
CA SER A 39 3.35 -3.14 -4.27
C SER A 39 3.54 -4.66 -4.12
N GLU A 40 2.90 -5.48 -4.97
CA GLU A 40 3.00 -6.94 -4.90
C GLU A 40 4.34 -7.42 -5.47
N GLU A 41 4.74 -6.89 -6.62
CA GLU A 41 5.97 -7.27 -7.34
C GLU A 41 7.11 -6.27 -7.16
N HIS A 42 6.79 -5.04 -6.76
CA HIS A 42 7.73 -3.94 -6.67
C HIS A 42 7.82 -3.39 -5.25
N SER A 43 9.02 -3.00 -4.85
CA SER A 43 9.29 -2.47 -3.51
C SER A 43 9.34 -0.95 -3.47
N THR A 44 9.48 -0.28 -4.61
CA THR A 44 9.60 1.17 -4.68
C THR A 44 9.07 1.73 -6.00
N ILE A 45 8.97 3.05 -6.06
CA ILE A 45 8.49 3.80 -7.23
C ILE A 45 9.56 4.83 -7.59
N ALA A 46 9.90 4.87 -8.87
CA ALA A 46 10.82 5.84 -9.45
C ALA A 46 10.07 6.82 -10.37
N ALA A 47 10.68 7.99 -10.56
CA ALA A 47 10.24 8.98 -11.54
C ALA A 47 10.97 8.72 -12.87
N LYS A 48 10.24 8.60 -13.99
CA LYS A 48 10.79 8.30 -15.32
C LYS A 48 11.73 9.41 -15.81
N ASP A 49 11.37 10.66 -15.56
CA ASP A 49 12.15 11.85 -15.88
C ASP A 49 13.35 12.10 -14.94
N GLY A 50 13.54 11.26 -13.91
CA GLY A 50 14.55 11.46 -12.86
C GLY A 50 14.24 12.61 -11.89
N ASN A 51 13.20 13.40 -12.14
CA ASN A 51 12.78 14.49 -11.27
C ASN A 51 11.94 13.94 -10.12
N LYS A 52 12.58 13.80 -8.96
CA LYS A 52 11.98 13.26 -7.73
C LYS A 52 10.78 14.07 -7.22
N LYS A 53 10.57 15.30 -7.69
CA LYS A 53 9.43 16.16 -7.34
C LYS A 53 8.21 15.93 -8.22
N ASN A 54 8.40 15.38 -9.42
CA ASN A 54 7.31 15.10 -10.34
C ASN A 54 6.64 13.76 -9.98
N CYS A 55 5.62 13.83 -9.13
CA CYS A 55 4.82 12.68 -8.69
C CYS A 55 3.57 12.44 -9.53
N ALA A 56 3.48 12.99 -10.75
CA ALA A 56 2.36 12.69 -11.65
C ALA A 56 2.34 11.20 -12.00
N LEU A 57 1.15 10.60 -12.00
CA LEU A 57 0.95 9.16 -12.24
C LEU A 57 1.70 8.65 -13.49
N GLU A 58 1.59 9.39 -14.59
CA GLU A 58 2.22 9.08 -15.87
C GLU A 58 3.76 9.04 -15.80
N ASN A 59 4.34 9.81 -14.88
CA ASN A 59 5.78 9.89 -14.64
C ASN A 59 6.27 8.86 -13.62
N LEU A 60 5.38 8.12 -12.95
CA LEU A 60 5.76 7.10 -11.97
C LEU A 60 5.90 5.74 -12.63
N VAL A 61 6.90 4.97 -12.18
CA VAL A 61 7.10 3.57 -12.59
C VAL A 61 7.46 2.72 -11.38
N PRO A 62 6.81 1.57 -11.16
CA PRO A 62 7.20 0.63 -10.12
C PRO A 62 8.59 0.07 -10.44
N THR A 63 9.43 -0.07 -9.42
CA THR A 63 10.79 -0.58 -9.58
C THR A 63 11.15 -1.50 -8.41
N SER A 64 12.03 -2.46 -8.68
CA SER A 64 12.43 -3.49 -7.71
C SER A 64 13.89 -3.31 -7.28
N ASN A 65 14.27 -2.08 -6.88
CA ASN A 65 15.62 -1.81 -6.37
C ASN A 65 15.75 -2.21 -4.88
N ALA A 66 16.08 -3.48 -4.67
CA ALA A 66 16.87 -4.18 -3.63
C ALA A 66 17.07 -3.64 -2.18
N ARG A 67 16.42 -2.59 -1.66
CA ARG A 67 16.63 -2.13 -0.26
C ARG A 67 15.39 -1.83 0.58
N GLY A 68 14.24 -2.33 0.17
CA GLY A 68 13.04 -2.36 1.01
C GLY A 68 12.32 -3.67 0.80
N LYS A 69 12.00 -4.39 1.88
CA LYS A 69 10.93 -5.38 1.79
C LYS A 69 9.68 -4.64 1.28
N PRO A 70 8.91 -5.21 0.34
CA PRO A 70 7.66 -4.60 -0.12
C PRO A 70 6.82 -4.18 1.09
N ALA A 71 6.24 -2.98 1.01
CA ALA A 71 5.52 -2.34 2.11
C ALA A 71 4.20 -3.07 2.39
N GLY A 72 4.33 -4.20 3.10
CA GLY A 72 3.22 -5.10 3.42
C GLY A 72 3.37 -6.44 2.72
N GLY A 73 4.33 -7.25 3.17
CA GLY A 73 4.43 -8.65 2.77
C GLY A 73 3.14 -9.44 3.05
N GLN A 74 3.07 -10.67 2.57
CA GLN A 74 1.97 -11.64 2.71
C GLN A 74 1.15 -11.51 4.00
N THR A 75 1.80 -11.28 5.15
CA THR A 75 1.18 -11.00 6.45
C THR A 75 0.18 -9.82 6.46
N LYS A 76 0.48 -8.68 5.82
CA LYS A 76 -0.44 -7.52 5.74
C LYS A 76 -1.66 -7.86 4.91
N ARG A 77 -1.47 -8.54 3.76
CA ARG A 77 -2.58 -9.01 2.91
C ARG A 77 -3.46 -10.00 3.68
N MET A 78 -2.86 -10.96 4.39
CA MET A 78 -3.59 -11.89 5.26
C MET A 78 -4.36 -11.16 6.38
N ALA A 79 -3.79 -10.11 6.98
CA ALA A 79 -4.47 -9.33 8.01
C ALA A 79 -5.70 -8.59 7.46
N GLN A 80 -5.60 -8.02 6.25
CA GLN A 80 -6.73 -7.35 5.57
C GLN A 80 -7.84 -8.35 5.19
N ILE A 81 -7.47 -9.51 4.67
CA ILE A 81 -8.39 -10.61 4.36
C ILE A 81 -9.15 -11.03 5.63
N TYR A 82 -8.42 -11.27 6.74
CA TYR A 82 -9.04 -11.64 8.02
C TYR A 82 -9.98 -10.55 8.56
N GLN A 83 -9.59 -9.28 8.48
CA GLN A 83 -10.45 -8.17 8.91
C GLN A 83 -11.73 -8.07 8.07
N CYS A 84 -11.64 -8.25 6.75
CA CYS A 84 -12.80 -8.23 5.88
C CYS A 84 -13.75 -9.39 6.22
N TYR A 85 -13.22 -10.61 6.38
CA TYR A 85 -14.00 -11.76 6.82
C TYR A 85 -14.68 -11.54 8.19
N LYS A 86 -13.99 -10.92 9.15
CA LYS A 86 -14.58 -10.58 10.47
C LYS A 86 -15.82 -9.68 10.37
N LEU A 87 -15.91 -8.84 9.33
CA LEU A 87 -17.01 -7.91 9.12
C LEU A 87 -18.17 -8.55 8.33
N THR A 88 -17.86 -9.39 7.35
CA THR A 88 -18.86 -9.95 6.43
C THR A 88 -19.31 -11.37 6.79
N ASN A 89 -18.42 -12.16 7.41
CA ASN A 89 -18.54 -13.61 7.62
C ASN A 89 -18.82 -14.42 6.34
N ASP A 90 -18.47 -13.88 5.17
CA ASP A 90 -18.64 -14.52 3.88
C ASP A 90 -17.27 -14.77 3.22
N THR A 91 -16.87 -16.03 3.12
CA THR A 91 -15.57 -16.40 2.56
C THR A 91 -15.51 -16.26 1.04
N LEU A 92 -16.62 -16.42 0.32
CA LEU A 92 -16.66 -16.31 -1.13
C LEU A 92 -16.58 -14.85 -1.55
N LEU A 93 -17.30 -13.98 -0.85
CA LEU A 93 -17.24 -12.54 -1.08
C LEU A 93 -15.83 -11.99 -0.86
N VAL A 94 -15.18 -12.39 0.23
CA VAL A 94 -13.80 -11.96 0.53
C VAL A 94 -12.81 -12.53 -0.48
N ALA A 95 -12.98 -13.79 -0.89
CA ALA A 95 -12.13 -14.39 -1.93
C ALA A 95 -12.22 -13.62 -3.26
N ALA A 96 -13.43 -13.23 -3.67
CA ALA A 96 -13.66 -12.44 -4.87
C ALA A 96 -13.06 -11.02 -4.77
N GLU A 97 -13.25 -10.34 -3.63
CA GLU A 97 -12.75 -8.96 -3.41
C GLU A 97 -11.20 -8.89 -3.46
N PHE A 98 -10.51 -9.92 -2.95
CA PHE A 98 -9.05 -9.94 -2.87
C PHE A 98 -8.38 -10.75 -3.98
N ASP A 99 -9.15 -11.15 -5.01
CA ASP A 99 -8.73 -12.02 -6.12
C ASP A 99 -7.88 -13.20 -5.63
N THR A 100 -8.45 -13.98 -4.70
CA THR A 100 -7.75 -15.06 -4.01
C THR A 100 -8.64 -16.28 -3.85
N SER A 101 -8.08 -17.41 -3.41
CA SER A 101 -8.84 -18.63 -3.17
C SER A 101 -9.53 -18.62 -1.81
N VAL A 102 -10.64 -19.35 -1.69
CA VAL A 102 -11.31 -19.59 -0.39
C VAL A 102 -10.35 -20.20 0.63
N ASP A 103 -9.45 -21.09 0.19
CA ASP A 103 -8.43 -21.68 1.04
C ASP A 103 -7.46 -20.64 1.61
N ALA A 104 -7.10 -19.61 0.83
CA ALA A 104 -6.26 -18.52 1.31
C ALA A 104 -6.97 -17.67 2.37
N VAL A 105 -8.28 -17.47 2.24
CA VAL A 105 -9.11 -16.80 3.26
C VAL A 105 -9.14 -17.62 4.55
N ILE A 106 -9.37 -18.94 4.45
CA ILE A 106 -9.36 -19.84 5.61
C ILE A 106 -7.98 -19.84 6.28
N ALA A 107 -6.90 -19.88 5.50
CA ALA A 107 -5.54 -19.82 6.03
C ALA A 107 -5.27 -18.50 6.78
N ALA A 108 -5.75 -17.37 6.26
CA ALA A 108 -5.67 -16.08 6.95
C ALA A 108 -6.44 -16.09 8.27
N CYS A 109 -7.66 -16.65 8.28
CA CYS A 109 -8.46 -16.78 9.50
C CYS A 109 -7.75 -17.65 10.56
N LYS A 110 -7.21 -18.81 10.17
CA LYS A 110 -6.45 -19.69 11.09
C LYS A 110 -5.20 -19.02 11.65
N PHE A 111 -4.55 -18.16 10.87
CA PHE A 111 -3.33 -17.47 11.30
C PHE A 111 -3.60 -16.43 12.39
N PHE A 112 -4.73 -15.70 12.32
CA PHE A 112 -5.05 -14.59 13.24
C PHE A 112 -6.11 -14.93 14.30
N ALA A 113 -6.87 -16.01 14.13
CA ALA A 113 -7.82 -16.55 15.09
C ALA A 113 -7.53 -18.06 15.28
N PRO A 114 -6.46 -18.42 16.00
CA PRO A 114 -6.10 -19.81 16.27
C PRO A 114 -7.14 -20.55 17.12
#